data_AF-A0A2A2JQ39-F1
#
_entry.id   AF-A0A2A2JQ39-F1
#
_cell.length_a   1.000
_cell.length_b   1.000
_cell.length_c   1.000
_cell.angle_alpha   90.00
_cell.angle_beta   90.00
_cell.angle_gamma   90.00
#
_symmetry.space_group_name_H-M   'P 1'
#
loop_
_entity.id
_entity.type
_entity.pdbx_description
1 polymer ?
#
loop_
_entity_poly.entity_id
_entity_poly.type
_entity_poly.pdbx_seq_one_letter_code
_entity_poly.pdbx_strand_id
1 'polypeptide(L)'
;MVYIGIDLGTTYSCVSVIEDGRPVAIISEDGKYIIPSVVAFCDDEILVGNPALDCNTDMANILYVPAMFHPDQIAATKKAIELAGLKLKCLLQEPTAAAIAYNNKKKLGNSKLLVFDFGGGGQDFDSRVMKFVIDEFKKSSNYDIYKKPKLLKRLRIECRKAKESLSFMKNSINIHILVGGSTRIPEVQQKMASKFGKDKLKFDINPDEAVAYGAAIVANAIEV
;
A
#
# COMPACT_ATOMS: atom_id res chain seq x y z
N MET A 1 -9.00 -18.22 -19.26
CA MET A 1 -9.28 -16.86 -18.75
C MET A 1 -8.08 -16.45 -17.93
N VAL A 2 -7.50 -15.26 -18.15
CA VAL A 2 -6.29 -14.82 -17.44
C VAL A 2 -6.71 -13.91 -16.28
N TYR A 3 -6.17 -14.17 -15.09
CA TYR A 3 -6.38 -13.33 -13.91
C TYR A 3 -5.16 -12.46 -13.68
N ILE A 4 -5.40 -11.17 -13.42
CA ILE A 4 -4.35 -10.17 -13.20
C ILE A 4 -4.43 -9.65 -11.76
N GLY A 5 -3.27 -9.48 -11.12
CA GLY A 5 -3.11 -8.75 -9.87
C GLY A 5 -2.62 -7.35 -10.17
N ILE A 6 -3.38 -6.32 -9.77
CA ILE A 6 -3.03 -4.92 -9.96
C ILE A 6 -2.78 -4.29 -8.59
N ASP A 7 -1.55 -3.80 -8.38
CA ASP A 7 -1.24 -2.82 -7.36
C ASP A 7 -1.47 -1.42 -7.95
N LEU A 8 -2.54 -0.76 -7.53
CA LEU A 8 -2.87 0.60 -7.96
C LEU A 8 -2.33 1.60 -6.94
N GLY A 9 -1.01 1.72 -6.90
CA GLY A 9 -0.35 2.57 -5.93
C GLY A 9 -0.51 4.05 -6.23
N THR A 10 -0.33 4.86 -5.19
CA THR A 10 -0.46 6.32 -5.26
C THR A 10 0.52 6.89 -6.28
N THR A 11 1.79 6.47 -6.24
CA THR A 11 2.88 7.01 -7.07
C THR A 11 3.22 6.12 -8.27
N TYR A 12 3.22 4.82 -8.07
CA TYR A 12 3.50 3.82 -9.09
C TYR A 12 2.47 2.71 -8.99
N SER A 13 2.14 2.12 -10.12
CA SER A 13 1.31 0.93 -10.24
C SER A 13 2.12 -0.24 -10.78
N CYS A 14 1.76 -1.45 -10.39
CA CYS A 14 2.36 -2.69 -10.87
C CYS A 14 1.26 -3.70 -11.25
N VAL A 15 1.46 -4.43 -12.33
CA VAL A 15 0.54 -5.49 -12.77
C VAL A 15 1.29 -6.80 -12.83
N SER A 16 0.65 -7.88 -12.42
CA SER A 16 1.23 -9.23 -12.46
C SER A 16 0.21 -10.29 -12.83
N VAL A 17 0.71 -11.42 -13.34
CA VAL A 17 -0.06 -12.61 -13.73
C VAL A 17 0.58 -13.85 -13.11
N ILE A 18 -0.12 -14.99 -13.16
CA ILE A 18 0.48 -16.28 -12.84
C ILE A 18 0.99 -16.93 -14.12
N GLU A 19 2.29 -17.21 -14.18
CA GLU A 19 2.97 -17.98 -15.23
C GLU A 19 3.70 -19.15 -14.57
N ASP A 20 3.53 -20.36 -15.11
CA ASP A 20 4.13 -21.60 -14.58
C ASP A 20 3.96 -21.77 -13.05
N GLY A 21 2.78 -21.40 -12.55
CA GLY A 21 2.42 -21.50 -11.14
C GLY A 21 3.09 -20.45 -10.23
N ARG A 22 3.72 -19.41 -10.80
CA ARG A 22 4.40 -18.34 -10.07
C ARG A 22 3.90 -16.97 -10.51
N PRO A 23 3.83 -15.98 -9.61
CA PRO A 23 3.53 -14.62 -10.00
C PRO A 23 4.71 -13.99 -10.77
N VAL A 24 4.42 -13.32 -11.88
CA VAL A 24 5.37 -12.61 -12.74
C VAL A 24 4.80 -11.23 -13.05
N ALA A 25 5.62 -10.19 -12.95
CA ALA A 25 5.22 -8.82 -13.28
C ALA A 25 5.14 -8.65 -14.81
N ILE A 26 4.10 -7.96 -15.27
CA ILE A 26 3.98 -7.61 -16.69
C ILE A 26 4.93 -6.45 -16.97
N ILE A 27 5.75 -6.60 -18.00
CA ILE A 27 6.66 -5.56 -18.47
C ILE A 27 5.93 -4.69 -19.50
N SER A 28 5.95 -3.37 -19.31
CA SER A 28 5.43 -2.40 -20.28
C SER A 28 6.32 -2.29 -21.51
N GLU A 29 5.82 -1.66 -22.58
CA GLU A 29 6.52 -1.53 -23.86
C GLU A 29 7.89 -0.83 -23.74
N ASP A 30 8.04 0.06 -22.76
CA ASP A 30 9.30 0.74 -22.44
C ASP A 30 10.24 -0.07 -21.54
N GLY A 31 9.95 -1.35 -21.31
CA GLY A 31 10.78 -2.28 -20.56
C GLY A 31 10.70 -2.15 -19.03
N LYS A 32 9.76 -1.34 -18.51
CA LYS A 32 9.56 -1.15 -17.06
C LYS A 32 8.49 -2.10 -16.52
N TYR A 33 8.57 -2.46 -15.25
CA TYR A 33 7.56 -3.31 -14.58
C TYR A 33 6.72 -2.54 -13.55
N ILE A 34 7.11 -1.28 -13.29
CA ILE A 34 6.36 -0.30 -12.53
C ILE A 34 6.05 0.88 -13.44
N ILE A 35 4.80 1.34 -13.39
CA ILE A 35 4.29 2.40 -14.24
C ILE A 35 3.91 3.58 -13.34
N PRO A 36 4.37 4.81 -13.61
CA PRO A 36 3.93 5.98 -12.86
C PRO A 36 2.40 6.10 -12.86
N SER A 37 1.80 6.37 -11.70
CA SER A 37 0.35 6.60 -11.58
C SER A 37 0.02 8.04 -11.98
N VAL A 38 0.25 8.35 -13.26
CA VAL A 38 0.19 9.70 -13.83
C VAL A 38 -0.63 9.63 -15.12
N VAL A 39 -1.58 10.54 -15.27
CA VAL A 39 -2.32 10.77 -16.52
C VAL A 39 -2.15 12.23 -16.90
N ALA A 40 -1.74 12.48 -18.14
CA ALA A 40 -1.62 13.82 -18.72
C ALA A 40 -2.61 13.96 -19.88
N PHE A 41 -3.30 15.10 -19.91
CA PHE A 41 -4.19 15.48 -21.00
C PHE A 41 -3.45 16.46 -21.90
N CYS A 42 -3.15 16.04 -23.12
CA CYS A 42 -2.67 16.88 -24.20
C CYS A 42 -3.85 17.13 -25.16
N ASP A 43 -3.78 18.20 -25.95
CA ASP A 43 -4.91 18.73 -26.73
C ASP A 43 -5.77 17.63 -27.41
N ASP A 44 -5.13 16.68 -28.10
CA ASP A 44 -5.80 15.59 -28.82
C ASP A 44 -5.45 14.18 -28.30
N GLU A 45 -4.70 14.05 -27.20
CA GLU A 45 -4.25 12.75 -26.69
C GLU A 45 -4.24 12.67 -25.16
N ILE A 46 -4.58 11.48 -24.64
CA ILE A 46 -4.44 11.17 -23.22
C ILE A 46 -3.21 10.28 -23.07
N LEU A 47 -2.21 10.79 -22.37
CA LEU A 47 -1.00 10.05 -22.04
C LEU A 47 -1.15 9.42 -20.64
N VAL A 48 -0.64 8.20 -20.46
CA VAL A 48 -0.68 7.48 -19.19
C VAL A 48 0.70 6.88 -18.89
N GLY A 49 1.15 6.98 -17.64
CA GLY A 49 2.40 6.37 -17.21
C GLY A 49 3.64 7.16 -17.60
N ASN A 50 4.66 6.47 -18.12
CA ASN A 50 5.93 7.11 -18.47
C ASN A 50 5.78 8.21 -19.55
N PRO A 51 5.00 8.03 -20.64
CA PRO A 51 4.72 9.11 -21.58
C PRO A 51 4.13 10.37 -20.94
N ALA A 52 3.25 10.21 -19.93
CA ALA A 52 2.65 11.32 -19.20
C ALA A 52 3.64 12.00 -18.23
N LEU A 53 4.64 11.27 -17.74
CA LEU A 53 5.68 11.82 -16.88
C LEU A 53 6.77 12.54 -17.70
N ASP A 54 7.07 12.02 -18.88
CA ASP A 54 8.13 12.50 -19.76
C ASP A 54 7.65 13.65 -20.68
N CYS A 55 6.34 13.82 -20.87
CA CYS A 55 5.79 14.96 -21.58
C CYS A 55 6.07 16.26 -20.80
N ASN A 56 6.50 17.31 -21.49
CA ASN A 56 6.87 18.61 -20.92
C ASN A 56 5.62 19.43 -20.50
N THR A 57 4.69 18.76 -19.81
CA THR A 57 3.34 19.23 -19.49
C THR A 57 3.35 19.98 -18.16
N ASP A 58 2.56 21.05 -18.06
CA ASP A 58 2.35 21.74 -16.79
C ASP A 58 1.82 20.76 -15.75
N MET A 59 2.50 20.65 -14.61
CA MET A 59 2.13 19.79 -13.50
C MET A 59 0.71 20.06 -12.97
N ALA A 60 0.12 21.23 -13.28
CA ALA A 60 -1.29 21.53 -13.01
C ALA A 60 -2.29 20.68 -13.82
N ASN A 61 -1.86 20.07 -14.93
CA ASN A 61 -2.70 19.26 -15.83
C ASN A 61 -2.55 17.74 -15.57
N ILE A 62 -1.86 17.36 -14.48
CA ILE A 62 -1.65 15.97 -14.09
C ILE A 62 -2.67 15.56 -13.02
N LEU A 63 -3.38 14.45 -13.26
CA LEU A 63 -4.27 13.87 -12.26
C LEU A 63 -3.52 12.84 -11.40
N TYR A 64 -3.58 13.00 -10.08
CA TYR A 64 -3.04 12.07 -9.09
C TYR A 64 -4.13 11.60 -8.13
N VAL A 65 -4.21 10.30 -7.86
CA VAL A 65 -5.21 9.75 -6.93
C VAL A 65 -4.51 9.30 -5.64
N PRO A 66 -4.74 9.98 -4.50
CA PRO A 66 -4.17 9.56 -3.23
C PRO A 66 -4.81 8.24 -2.75
N ALA A 67 -3.99 7.27 -2.35
CA ALA A 67 -4.46 6.06 -1.70
C ALA A 67 -5.02 6.41 -0.32
N MET A 68 -6.34 6.32 -0.16
CA MET A 68 -6.96 6.06 1.13
C MET A 68 -8.11 5.07 0.92
N PHE A 69 -8.36 4.26 1.94
CA PHE A 69 -9.41 3.24 1.97
C PHE A 69 -10.63 3.78 2.74
N HIS A 70 -11.21 4.91 2.30
CA HIS A 70 -12.56 5.32 2.73
C HIS A 70 -13.61 4.58 1.90
N PRO A 71 -14.83 4.31 2.41
CA PRO A 71 -15.91 3.72 1.62
C PRO A 71 -16.14 4.39 0.25
N ASP A 72 -16.02 5.72 0.19
CA ASP A 72 -16.18 6.49 -1.06
C ASP A 72 -15.06 6.19 -2.06
N GLN A 73 -13.84 5.95 -1.58
CA GLN A 73 -12.70 5.60 -2.42
C GLN A 73 -12.81 4.16 -2.91
N ILE A 74 -13.28 3.24 -2.06
CA ILE A 74 -13.60 1.87 -2.49
C ILE A 74 -14.64 1.90 -3.62
N ALA A 75 -15.68 2.73 -3.50
CA ALA A 75 -16.69 2.90 -4.54
C ALA A 75 -16.08 3.51 -5.82
N ALA A 76 -15.22 4.53 -5.68
CA ALA A 76 -14.51 5.13 -6.81
C ALA A 76 -13.58 4.13 -7.53
N THR A 77 -12.82 3.33 -6.80
CA THR A 77 -11.96 2.29 -7.37
C THR A 77 -12.78 1.25 -8.12
N LYS A 78 -13.90 0.79 -7.55
CA LYS A 78 -14.81 -0.15 -8.24
C LYS A 78 -15.34 0.43 -9.56
N LYS A 79 -15.75 1.70 -9.53
CA LYS A 79 -16.20 2.41 -10.73
C LYS A 79 -15.09 2.56 -11.76
N ALA A 80 -13.87 2.87 -11.34
CA ALA A 80 -12.71 2.95 -12.24
C ALA A 80 -12.42 1.60 -12.92
N ILE A 81 -12.52 0.49 -12.17
CA ILE A 81 -12.35 -0.87 -12.72
C ILE A 81 -13.44 -1.17 -13.77
N GLU A 82 -14.69 -0.83 -13.49
CA GLU A 82 -15.80 -0.98 -14.44
C GLU A 82 -15.58 -0.15 -15.71
N LEU A 83 -15.19 1.12 -15.57
CA LEU A 83 -14.89 2.01 -16.70
C LEU A 83 -13.71 1.51 -17.54
N ALA A 84 -12.74 0.81 -16.92
CA ALA A 84 -11.63 0.17 -17.61
C ALA A 84 -12.04 -1.14 -18.34
N GLY A 85 -13.31 -1.54 -18.29
CA GLY A 85 -13.81 -2.78 -18.89
C GLY A 85 -13.38 -4.04 -18.16
N LEU A 86 -12.90 -3.91 -16.91
CA LEU A 86 -12.41 -5.02 -16.11
C LEU A 86 -13.50 -5.56 -15.19
N LYS A 87 -13.53 -6.88 -15.00
CA LYS A 87 -14.41 -7.52 -14.01
C LYS A 87 -13.67 -7.66 -12.68
N LEU A 88 -14.07 -6.86 -11.69
CA LEU A 88 -13.53 -6.98 -10.33
C LEU A 88 -13.87 -8.35 -9.71
N LYS A 89 -12.85 -9.07 -9.27
CA LYS A 89 -12.99 -10.31 -8.49
C LYS A 89 -13.00 -10.06 -6.98
N CYS A 90 -11.98 -9.35 -6.48
CA CYS A 90 -11.89 -8.95 -5.07
C CYS A 90 -11.02 -7.71 -4.93
N LEU A 91 -11.28 -6.92 -3.89
CA LEU A 91 -10.33 -5.90 -3.42
C LEU A 91 -9.52 -6.50 -2.28
N LEU A 92 -8.21 -6.35 -2.34
CA LEU A 92 -7.27 -6.87 -1.36
C LEU A 92 -6.52 -5.71 -0.71
N GLN A 93 -6.31 -5.78 0.60
CA GLN A 93 -5.45 -4.80 1.27
C GLN A 93 -3.98 -5.08 0.93
N GLU A 94 -3.23 -4.04 0.59
CA GLU A 94 -1.80 -4.09 0.26
C GLU A 94 -0.96 -4.92 1.25
N PRO A 95 -1.04 -4.72 2.59
CA PRO A 95 -0.27 -5.52 3.53
C PRO A 95 -0.66 -7.01 3.52
N THR A 96 -1.94 -7.32 3.26
CA THR A 96 -2.41 -8.70 3.13
C THR A 96 -1.88 -9.33 1.85
N ALA A 97 -1.89 -8.60 0.74
CA ALA A 97 -1.34 -9.05 -0.54
C ALA A 97 0.16 -9.36 -0.40
N ALA A 98 0.93 -8.43 0.15
CA ALA A 98 2.36 -8.64 0.36
C ALA A 98 2.67 -9.83 1.29
N ALA A 99 1.86 -10.05 2.33
CA ALA A 99 1.98 -11.23 3.19
C ALA A 99 1.76 -12.54 2.41
N ILE A 100 0.76 -12.58 1.53
CA ILE A 100 0.45 -13.74 0.68
C ILE A 100 1.59 -14.00 -0.29
N ALA A 101 2.11 -12.97 -0.96
CA ALA A 101 3.27 -13.09 -1.85
C ALA A 101 4.49 -13.65 -1.11
N TYR A 102 4.77 -13.12 0.08
CA TYR A 102 5.88 -13.57 0.90
C TYR A 102 5.75 -15.04 1.32
N ASN A 103 4.56 -15.43 1.79
CA ASN A 103 4.30 -16.83 2.16
C ASN A 103 4.37 -17.77 0.95
N ASN A 104 3.89 -17.35 -0.22
CA ASN A 104 3.97 -18.15 -1.44
C ASN A 104 5.43 -18.48 -1.80
N LYS A 105 6.33 -17.50 -1.67
CA LYS A 105 7.77 -17.65 -1.93
C LYS A 105 8.50 -18.46 -0.86
N LYS A 106 8.15 -18.28 0.42
CA LYS A 106 8.94 -18.81 1.56
C LYS A 106 8.34 -20.02 2.28
N LYS A 107 7.07 -20.35 2.03
CA LYS A 107 6.34 -21.46 2.66
C LYS A 107 6.49 -21.44 4.19
N LEU A 108 5.96 -20.38 4.81
CA LEU A 108 6.29 -20.02 6.20
C LEU A 108 5.66 -20.92 7.30
N GLY A 109 4.76 -21.84 6.94
CA GLY A 109 4.04 -22.67 7.91
C GLY A 109 3.30 -21.81 8.96
N ASN A 110 3.46 -22.13 10.25
CA ASN A 110 2.79 -21.45 11.37
C ASN A 110 3.50 -20.18 11.87
N SER A 111 4.31 -19.53 11.03
CA SER A 111 5.01 -18.30 11.40
C SER A 111 4.05 -17.10 11.44
N LYS A 112 4.34 -16.12 12.31
CA LYS A 112 3.62 -14.84 12.33
C LYS A 112 4.46 -13.75 11.67
N LEU A 113 3.85 -13.08 10.69
CA LEU A 113 4.42 -12.03 9.87
C LEU A 113 3.84 -10.67 10.28
N LEU A 114 4.68 -9.64 10.30
CA LEU A 114 4.26 -8.25 10.36
C LEU A 114 4.75 -7.51 9.12
N VAL A 115 3.82 -6.90 8.40
CA VAL A 115 4.09 -6.15 7.17
C VAL A 115 4.11 -4.66 7.49
N PHE A 116 5.19 -3.99 7.14
CA PHE A 116 5.31 -2.55 7.20
C PHE A 116 5.22 -1.97 5.80
N ASP A 117 4.10 -1.33 5.50
CA ASP A 117 3.91 -0.61 4.26
C ASP A 117 4.26 0.87 4.45
N PHE A 118 5.26 1.33 3.70
CA PHE A 118 5.67 2.73 3.64
C PHE A 118 5.58 3.26 2.19
N GLY A 119 4.44 3.06 1.53
CA GLY A 119 4.12 3.74 0.26
C GLY A 119 3.99 5.27 0.36
N GLY A 120 3.86 5.93 -0.79
CA GLY A 120 3.81 7.40 -0.92
C GLY A 120 2.62 8.08 -0.20
N GLY A 121 1.62 7.30 0.22
CA GLY A 121 0.44 7.77 0.95
C GLY A 121 0.39 7.43 2.45
N GLY A 122 1.44 6.84 3.02
CA GLY A 122 1.47 6.19 4.35
C GLY A 122 1.26 7.06 5.61
N GLN A 123 0.22 7.89 5.66
CA GLN A 123 -0.21 8.66 6.84
C GLN A 123 -1.27 7.96 7.71
N ASP A 124 -1.64 6.71 7.40
CA ASP A 124 -2.96 6.19 7.79
C ASP A 124 -3.06 5.66 9.24
N PHE A 125 -2.05 4.99 9.79
CA PHE A 125 -2.22 4.34 11.11
C PHE A 125 -2.28 5.33 12.28
N ASP A 126 -1.40 6.34 12.32
CA ASP A 126 -1.44 7.37 13.37
C ASP A 126 -2.76 8.15 13.31
N SER A 127 -3.22 8.45 12.09
CA SER A 127 -4.48 9.17 11.84
C SER A 127 -5.71 8.36 12.27
N ARG A 128 -5.73 7.04 12.06
CA ARG A 128 -6.82 6.15 12.53
C ARG A 128 -6.87 6.02 14.05
N VAL A 129 -5.72 5.84 14.71
CA VAL A 129 -5.65 5.79 16.18
C VAL A 129 -6.07 7.14 16.76
N MET A 130 -5.62 8.26 16.18
CA MET A 130 -6.05 9.59 16.59
C MET A 130 -7.56 9.77 16.43
N LYS A 131 -8.13 9.41 15.27
CA LYS A 131 -9.57 9.50 15.01
C LYS A 131 -10.38 8.73 16.04
N PHE A 132 -10.02 7.47 16.31
CA PHE A 132 -10.66 6.65 17.33
C PHE A 132 -10.65 7.32 18.71
N VAL A 133 -9.49 7.83 19.15
CA VAL A 133 -9.37 8.48 20.47
C VAL A 133 -10.19 9.77 20.53
N ILE A 134 -10.22 10.57 19.45
CA ILE A 134 -11.02 11.81 19.40
C ILE A 134 -12.51 11.48 19.47
N ASP A 135 -12.96 10.47 18.73
CA ASP A 135 -14.36 10.08 18.66
C ASP A 135 -14.85 9.53 20.02
N GLU A 136 -14.04 8.70 20.71
CA GLU A 136 -14.34 8.22 22.06
C GLU A 136 -14.31 9.34 23.12
N PHE A 137 -13.38 10.28 22.99
CA PHE A 137 -13.34 11.45 23.88
C PHE A 137 -14.56 12.34 23.68
N LYS A 138 -14.99 12.54 22.44
CA LYS A 138 -16.20 13.32 22.12
C LYS A 138 -17.46 12.67 22.69
N LYS A 139 -17.58 11.33 22.62
CA LYS A 139 -18.69 10.59 23.23
C LYS A 139 -18.74 10.74 24.75
N SER A 140 -17.58 10.71 25.41
CA SER A 140 -17.50 10.71 26.88
C SER A 140 -17.50 12.11 27.52
N SER A 141 -17.07 13.15 26.79
CA SER A 141 -16.92 14.51 27.34
C SER A 141 -17.75 15.59 26.62
N ASN A 142 -18.41 15.25 25.51
CA ASN A 142 -19.06 16.18 24.58
C ASN A 142 -18.14 17.32 24.07
N TYR A 143 -16.81 17.15 24.19
CA TYR A 143 -15.81 18.14 23.80
C TYR A 143 -15.15 17.76 22.47
N ASP A 144 -15.18 18.68 21.51
CA ASP A 144 -14.66 18.45 20.16
C ASP A 144 -13.19 18.88 20.01
N ILE A 145 -12.27 17.91 20.10
CA ILE A 145 -10.83 18.11 19.96
C ILE A 145 -10.44 18.54 18.53
N TYR A 146 -11.22 18.21 17.49
CA TYR A 146 -10.88 18.56 16.10
C TYR A 146 -10.70 20.07 15.90
N LYS A 147 -11.36 20.89 16.73
CA LYS A 147 -11.29 22.35 16.65
C LYS A 147 -10.04 22.96 17.33
N LYS A 148 -9.11 22.15 17.85
CA LYS A 148 -7.96 22.61 18.67
C LYS A 148 -6.61 22.08 18.14
N PRO A 149 -5.93 22.82 17.24
CA PRO A 149 -4.67 22.39 16.62
C PRO A 149 -3.54 22.02 17.61
N LYS A 150 -3.42 22.76 18.72
CA LYS A 150 -2.41 22.47 19.77
C LYS A 150 -2.67 21.12 20.46
N LEU A 151 -3.93 20.73 20.65
CA LEU A 151 -4.30 19.45 21.26
C LEU A 151 -4.11 18.30 20.28
N LEU A 152 -4.47 18.49 19.00
CA LEU A 152 -4.23 17.50 17.95
C LEU A 152 -2.74 17.15 17.83
N LYS A 153 -1.84 18.14 17.91
CA LYS A 153 -0.40 17.91 17.89
C LYS A 153 0.09 17.08 19.07
N ARG A 154 -0.43 17.33 20.29
CA ARG A 154 -0.12 16.54 21.48
C ARG A 154 -0.67 15.12 21.39
N LEU A 155 -1.92 15.00 20.97
CA LEU A 155 -2.57 13.70 20.79
C LEU A 155 -1.85 12.84 19.75
N ARG A 156 -1.36 13.43 18.66
CA ARG A 156 -0.55 12.71 17.66
C ARG A 156 0.69 12.07 18.27
N ILE A 157 1.37 12.78 19.17
CA ILE A 157 2.56 12.27 19.86
C ILE A 157 2.20 11.09 20.77
N GLU A 158 1.10 11.19 21.53
CA GLU A 158 0.67 10.13 22.44
C GLU A 158 0.10 8.91 21.72
N CYS A 159 -0.71 9.10 20.66
CA CYS A 159 -1.18 8.01 19.80
C CYS A 159 -0.02 7.27 19.12
N ARG A 160 1.01 8.02 18.68
CA ARG A 160 2.23 7.42 18.15
C ARG A 160 2.94 6.58 19.22
N LYS A 161 3.11 7.08 20.46
CA LYS A 161 3.71 6.30 21.56
C LYS A 161 2.88 5.05 21.88
N ALA A 162 1.55 5.16 21.93
CA ALA A 162 0.66 4.02 22.16
C ALA A 162 0.79 2.97 21.05
N LYS A 163 0.82 3.38 19.78
CA LYS A 163 1.12 2.50 18.64
C LYS A 163 2.46 1.80 18.80
N GLU A 164 3.49 2.57 19.15
CA GLU A 164 4.83 2.04 19.36
C GLU A 164 4.82 0.99 20.48
N SER A 165 4.15 1.25 21.61
CA SER A 165 3.96 0.31 22.72
C SER A 165 3.14 -0.94 22.35
N LEU A 166 2.11 -0.81 21.53
CA LEU A 166 1.34 -1.96 21.00
C LEU A 166 2.20 -2.83 20.07
N SER A 167 3.20 -2.24 19.42
CA SER A 167 4.21 -2.98 18.66
C SER A 167 5.21 -3.72 19.56
N PHE A 168 5.23 -3.44 20.87
CA PHE A 168 6.09 -4.06 21.88
C PHE A 168 5.48 -5.27 22.60
N MET A 169 4.34 -5.82 22.15
CA MET A 169 3.95 -7.21 22.51
C MET A 169 4.90 -8.21 21.82
N LYS A 170 6.16 -8.18 22.28
CA LYS A 170 7.29 -8.98 21.85
C LYS A 170 7.12 -10.40 22.38
N ASN A 171 6.84 -11.33 21.48
CA ASN A 171 7.46 -12.68 21.42
C ASN A 171 6.80 -13.60 20.40
N SER A 172 5.68 -13.21 19.78
CA SER A 172 5.03 -14.09 18.80
C SER A 172 5.32 -13.75 17.34
N ILE A 173 5.82 -12.54 17.03
CA ILE A 173 6.12 -12.12 15.64
C ILE A 173 7.59 -12.44 15.32
N ASN A 174 7.76 -13.24 14.27
CA ASN A 174 9.06 -13.84 13.92
C ASN A 174 9.66 -13.22 12.66
N ILE A 175 8.84 -12.59 11.82
CA ILE A 175 9.25 -12.07 10.50
C ILE A 175 8.65 -10.68 10.29
N HIS A 176 9.50 -9.74 9.91
CA HIS A 176 9.15 -8.38 9.52
C HIS A 176 9.49 -8.17 8.05
N ILE A 177 8.52 -7.77 7.24
CA ILE A 177 8.76 -7.40 5.84
C ILE A 177 8.44 -5.92 5.62
N LEU A 178 9.20 -5.29 4.72
CA LEU A 178 9.03 -3.90 4.34
C LEU A 178 8.49 -3.86 2.90
N VAL A 179 7.43 -3.08 2.67
CA VAL A 179 6.71 -2.93 1.39
C VAL A 179 6.55 -1.44 1.08
N GLY A 180 6.52 -1.10 -0.20
CA GLY A 180 6.38 0.28 -0.69
C GLY A 180 7.72 1.03 -0.84
N GLY A 181 7.77 1.95 -1.79
CA GLY A 181 9.02 2.57 -2.25
C GLY A 181 9.84 3.31 -1.17
N SER A 182 9.21 3.91 -0.16
CA SER A 182 9.94 4.63 0.90
C SER A 182 10.75 3.68 1.80
N THR A 183 10.51 2.37 1.73
CA THR A 183 11.32 1.36 2.44
C THR A 183 12.73 1.24 1.91
N ARG A 184 13.01 1.78 0.72
CA ARG A 184 14.36 1.84 0.14
C ARG A 184 15.27 2.84 0.85
N ILE A 185 14.71 3.75 1.66
CA ILE A 185 15.48 4.75 2.40
C ILE A 185 16.36 4.06 3.45
N PRO A 186 17.70 4.17 3.38
CA PRO A 186 18.61 3.45 4.30
C PRO A 186 18.35 3.76 5.78
N GLU A 187 18.03 5.01 6.10
CA GLU A 187 17.68 5.47 7.44
C GLU A 187 16.42 4.75 7.98
N VAL A 188 15.42 4.52 7.13
CA VAL A 188 14.19 3.80 7.51
C VAL A 188 14.55 2.35 7.84
N GLN A 189 15.30 1.68 6.97
CA GLN A 189 15.72 0.29 7.19
C GLN A 189 16.56 0.14 8.46
N GLN A 190 17.48 1.08 8.71
CA GLN A 190 18.32 1.08 9.91
C GLN A 190 17.48 1.27 11.18
N LYS A 191 16.54 2.21 11.18
CA LYS A 191 15.64 2.44 12.32
C LYS A 191 14.75 1.23 12.58
N MET A 192 14.25 0.58 11.53
CA MET A 192 13.48 -0.65 11.66
C MET A 192 14.35 -1.77 12.23
N ALA A 193 15.59 -1.92 11.76
CA ALA A 193 16.50 -2.95 12.25
C ALA A 193 16.88 -2.76 13.72
N SER A 194 17.17 -1.54 14.12
CA SER A 194 17.45 -1.21 15.52
C SER A 194 16.24 -1.47 16.43
N LYS A 195 15.02 -1.26 15.92
CA LYS A 195 13.79 -1.39 16.71
C LYS A 195 13.28 -2.83 16.83
N PHE A 196 13.35 -3.59 15.73
CA PHE A 196 12.70 -4.89 15.62
C PHE A 196 13.67 -6.08 15.53
N GLY A 197 14.98 -5.82 15.41
CA GLY A 197 16.01 -6.85 15.23
C GLY A 197 16.31 -7.07 13.76
N LYS A 198 17.60 -6.97 13.41
CA LYS A 198 18.09 -7.11 12.03
C LYS A 198 17.84 -8.50 11.46
N ASP A 199 17.87 -9.52 12.30
CA ASP A 199 17.62 -10.93 11.95
C ASP A 199 16.17 -11.20 11.54
N LYS A 200 15.23 -10.42 12.09
CA LYS A 200 13.79 -10.54 11.82
C LYS A 200 13.33 -9.78 10.58
N LEU A 201 14.07 -8.75 10.16
CA LEU A 201 13.79 -8.03 8.92
C LEU A 201 14.25 -8.81 7.70
N LYS A 202 13.34 -8.94 6.74
CA LYS A 202 13.57 -9.65 5.49
C LYS A 202 13.39 -8.70 4.31
N PHE A 203 14.37 -8.73 3.41
CA PHE A 203 14.46 -7.88 2.21
C PHE A 203 14.42 -8.71 0.92
N ASP A 204 14.05 -9.98 1.04
CA ASP A 204 14.09 -10.97 -0.04
C ASP A 204 12.81 -11.01 -0.88
N ILE A 205 11.96 -9.98 -0.75
CA ILE A 205 10.84 -9.69 -1.64
C ILE A 205 11.01 -8.26 -2.17
N ASN A 206 10.77 -8.05 -3.47
CA ASN A 206 10.80 -6.70 -4.04
C ASN A 206 9.60 -5.93 -3.47
N PRO A 207 9.83 -4.81 -2.75
CA PRO A 207 8.76 -4.04 -2.13
C PRO A 207 7.75 -3.46 -3.14
N ASP A 208 8.13 -3.31 -4.41
CA ASP A 208 7.27 -2.73 -5.45
C ASP A 208 6.44 -3.79 -6.21
N GLU A 209 6.79 -5.07 -6.09
CA GLU A 209 6.07 -6.19 -6.75
C GLU A 209 5.21 -6.99 -5.76
N ALA A 210 5.55 -6.93 -4.47
CA ALA A 210 4.97 -7.79 -3.43
C ALA A 210 3.43 -7.73 -3.40
N VAL A 211 2.87 -6.53 -3.57
CA VAL A 211 1.43 -6.30 -3.56
C VAL A 211 0.78 -6.91 -4.79
N ALA A 212 1.27 -6.58 -5.99
CA ALA A 212 0.74 -7.11 -7.25
C ALA A 212 0.78 -8.65 -7.27
N TYR A 213 1.90 -9.24 -6.84
CA TYR A 213 2.06 -10.70 -6.76
C TYR A 213 1.04 -11.35 -5.83
N GLY A 214 0.81 -10.74 -4.67
CA GLY A 214 -0.20 -11.20 -3.73
C GLY A 214 -1.60 -11.18 -4.34
N ALA A 215 -1.92 -10.09 -5.05
CA ALA A 215 -3.19 -9.95 -5.75
C ALA A 215 -3.36 -10.99 -6.87
N ALA A 216 -2.32 -11.28 -7.66
CA ALA A 216 -2.37 -12.28 -8.72
C ALA A 216 -2.59 -13.70 -8.15
N ILE A 217 -1.89 -14.05 -7.06
CA ILE A 217 -2.08 -15.33 -6.37
C ILE A 217 -3.52 -15.49 -5.89
N VAL A 218 -4.09 -14.46 -5.27
CA VAL A 218 -5.46 -14.48 -4.78
C VAL A 218 -6.46 -14.54 -5.94
N ALA A 219 -6.27 -13.74 -6.98
CA ALA A 219 -7.14 -13.73 -8.15
C ALA A 219 -7.19 -15.10 -8.85
N ASN A 220 -6.05 -15.79 -8.93
CA ASN A 220 -5.97 -17.15 -9.46
C ASN A 220 -6.62 -18.21 -8.54
N ALA A 221 -6.65 -17.96 -7.22
CA ALA A 221 -7.23 -18.90 -6.25
C ALA A 221 -8.76 -18.75 -6.08
N ILE A 222 -9.34 -17.58 -6.37
CA ILE A 222 -10.79 -17.31 -6.27
C ILE A 222 -11.53 -17.85 -7.52
N GLU A 223 -11.20 -19.06 -7.96
CA GLU A 223 -12.02 -19.75 -8.97
C GLU A 223 -13.41 -20.05 -8.38
N VAL A 224 -14.39 -19.28 -8.84
CA VAL A 224 -15.83 -19.56 -8.82
C VAL A 224 -16.40 -19.12 -10.16
#